data_AF-A0A382HJS6-F1
#
_entry.id   AF-A0A382HJS6-F1
#
_cell.length_a   1.000
_cell.length_b   1.000
_cell.length_c   1.000
_cell.angle_alpha   90.00
_cell.angle_beta   90.00
_cell.angle_gamma   90.00
#
_symmetry.space_group_name_H-M   'P 1'
#
loop_
_entity.id
_entity.type
_entity.pdbx_description
1 polymer ?
#
loop_
_entity_poly.entity_id
_entity_poly.type
_entity_poly.pdbx_seq_one_letter_code
_entity_poly.pdbx_strand_id
1 'polypeptide(L)'
;MPVRRISIVDFRNLVGVDLEFGDGRIAVIGDNAQGKTNLMEALAWLATASSFRGDPTGALVREGAEQAILRAEVEGGGRTTLLEVELAAVGRNRMQVNRNRVSRVRDLLGHLVTTVFGPDDLALVKGGPVGRRRYLDDLLVASHPRHHGLVTDLERILRQRNTLLRQAGGRMTPDVESTLDVWDDKLTGVGDELGQARRDLVVLLRPEVADILDVLGDGTRPATME
;
A
#
# COMPACT_ATOMS: atom_id res chain seq x y z
N MET A 1 2.16 9.33 14.58
CA MET A 1 2.89 10.34 13.80
C MET A 1 1.87 11.34 13.30
N PRO A 2 1.73 12.54 13.90
CA PRO A 2 0.75 13.49 13.44
C PRO A 2 1.21 14.13 12.12
N VAL A 3 0.27 14.34 11.21
CA VAL A 3 0.46 15.17 10.02
C VAL A 3 0.08 16.60 10.42
N ARG A 4 1.00 17.55 10.26
CA ARG A 4 0.79 18.97 10.61
C ARG A 4 0.28 19.80 9.45
N ARG A 5 0.67 19.42 8.23
CA ARG A 5 0.24 20.10 7.02
C ARG A 5 0.14 19.12 5.87
N ILE A 6 -0.84 19.32 4.99
CA ILE A 6 -0.93 18.66 3.70
C ILE A 6 -1.17 19.69 2.60
N SER A 7 -0.42 19.58 1.50
CA SER A 7 -0.65 20.34 0.28
C SER A 7 -0.80 19.37 -0.90
N ILE A 8 -1.85 19.60 -1.69
CA ILE A 8 -2.25 18.75 -2.82
C ILE A 8 -2.49 19.66 -4.03
N VAL A 9 -1.97 19.26 -5.18
CA VAL A 9 -2.25 19.91 -6.46
C VAL A 9 -2.58 18.84 -7.50
N ASP A 10 -3.65 19.07 -8.26
CA ASP A 10 -4.06 18.25 -9.40
C ASP A 10 -4.21 16.74 -9.11
N PHE A 11 -4.70 16.38 -7.92
CA PHE A 11 -4.95 15.00 -7.52
C PHE A 11 -6.46 14.69 -7.55
N ARG A 12 -6.89 13.75 -8.40
CA ARG A 12 -8.30 13.41 -8.62
C ARG A 12 -9.10 14.67 -8.96
N ASN A 13 -10.14 14.98 -8.20
CA ASN A 13 -10.93 16.21 -8.34
C ASN A 13 -10.40 17.38 -7.49
N LEU A 14 -9.29 17.21 -6.77
CA LEU A 14 -8.68 18.26 -5.96
C LEU A 14 -7.73 19.08 -6.83
N VAL A 15 -8.17 20.29 -7.22
CA VAL A 15 -7.34 21.22 -8.00
C VAL A 15 -6.19 21.78 -7.15
N GLY A 16 -6.52 22.22 -5.92
CA GLY A 16 -5.56 22.74 -4.96
C GLY A 16 -6.13 22.65 -3.56
N VAL A 17 -5.36 22.08 -2.63
CA VAL A 17 -5.69 21.99 -1.21
C VAL A 17 -4.42 22.31 -0.43
N ASP A 18 -4.55 23.13 0.60
CA ASP A 18 -3.48 23.40 1.57
C ASP A 18 -4.13 23.53 2.95
N LEU A 19 -3.85 22.56 3.82
CA LEU A 19 -4.51 22.42 5.12
C LEU A 19 -3.46 22.25 6.20
N GLU A 20 -3.62 22.99 7.28
CA GLU A 20 -2.89 22.80 8.53
C GLU A 20 -3.77 22.06 9.53
N PHE A 21 -3.16 21.15 10.29
CA PHE A 21 -3.82 20.26 11.23
C PHE A 21 -3.31 20.50 12.64
N GLY A 22 -4.25 20.70 13.56
CA GLY A 22 -3.98 20.66 14.99
C GLY A 22 -3.91 19.22 15.52
N ASP A 23 -3.67 19.09 16.82
CA ASP A 23 -3.69 17.79 17.48
C ASP A 23 -5.13 17.27 17.64
N GLY A 24 -5.24 15.94 17.75
CA GLY A 24 -6.50 15.28 18.06
C GLY A 24 -7.31 14.87 16.82
N ARG A 25 -8.64 14.88 16.98
CA ARG A 25 -9.57 14.39 15.96
C ARG A 25 -9.96 15.51 15.01
N ILE A 26 -9.86 15.24 13.72
CA ILE A 26 -10.16 16.20 12.66
C ILE A 26 -11.33 15.66 11.86
N ALA A 27 -12.40 16.45 11.74
CA ALA A 27 -13.56 16.12 10.94
C ALA A 27 -13.53 16.91 9.62
N VAL A 28 -13.51 16.19 8.50
CA VAL A 28 -13.63 16.78 7.16
C VAL A 28 -15.08 16.59 6.70
N ILE A 29 -15.82 17.68 6.61
CA ILE A 29 -17.27 17.69 6.37
C ILE A 29 -17.56 18.38 5.04
N GLY A 30 -18.56 17.88 4.32
CA GLY A 30 -19.04 18.44 3.06
C GLY A 30 -19.91 17.43 2.32
N ASP A 31 -20.49 17.84 1.20
CA ASP A 31 -21.34 16.97 0.40
C ASP A 31 -20.56 15.80 -0.23
N ASN A 32 -21.30 14.80 -0.70
CA ASN A 32 -20.71 13.70 -1.45
C ASN A 32 -20.00 14.21 -2.71
N ALA A 33 -18.97 13.47 -3.13
CA ALA A 33 -18.11 13.82 -4.27
C ALA A 33 -17.31 15.14 -4.15
N GLN A 34 -17.29 15.81 -3.00
CA GLN A 34 -16.46 17.01 -2.78
C GLN A 34 -14.97 16.72 -2.53
N GLY A 35 -14.50 15.49 -2.75
CA GLY A 35 -13.09 15.14 -2.61
C GLY A 35 -12.64 14.75 -1.19
N LYS A 36 -13.55 14.60 -0.22
CA LYS A 36 -13.22 14.14 1.15
C LYS A 36 -12.41 12.84 1.15
N THR A 37 -12.86 11.83 0.41
CA THR A 37 -12.15 10.56 0.29
C THR A 37 -10.85 10.71 -0.51
N ASN A 38 -10.76 11.67 -1.43
CA ASN A 38 -9.54 11.92 -2.20
C ASN A 38 -8.45 12.59 -1.35
N LEU A 39 -8.83 13.41 -0.37
CA LEU A 39 -7.91 13.92 0.65
C LEU A 39 -7.34 12.77 1.50
N MET A 40 -8.18 11.83 1.93
CA MET A 40 -7.73 10.65 2.66
C MET A 40 -6.85 9.74 1.78
N GLU A 41 -7.18 9.62 0.49
CA GLU A 41 -6.40 8.87 -0.50
C GLU A 41 -5.02 9.49 -0.72
N ALA A 42 -4.90 10.82 -0.74
CA ALA A 42 -3.60 11.50 -0.84
C ALA A 42 -2.70 11.20 0.37
N LEU A 43 -3.26 11.24 1.59
CA LEU A 43 -2.53 10.89 2.82
C LEU A 43 -2.10 9.42 2.82
N ALA A 44 -3.01 8.51 2.47
CA ALA A 44 -2.71 7.09 2.37
C ALA A 44 -1.67 6.78 1.29
N TRP A 45 -1.70 7.51 0.17
CA TRP A 45 -0.70 7.38 -0.88
C TRP A 45 0.68 7.76 -0.35
N LEU A 46 0.81 8.89 0.36
CA LEU A 46 2.09 9.30 0.96
C LEU A 46 2.66 8.27 1.95
N ALA A 47 1.79 7.49 2.60
CA ALA A 47 2.18 6.44 3.53
C ALA A 47 2.55 5.11 2.86
N THR A 48 1.87 4.75 1.76
CA THR A 48 1.91 3.40 1.17
C THR A 48 2.44 3.36 -0.27
N ALA A 49 2.66 4.51 -0.89
CA ALA A 49 2.99 4.70 -2.30
C ALA A 49 1.98 4.07 -3.28
N SER A 50 0.74 3.84 -2.85
CA SER A 50 -0.32 3.26 -3.68
C SER A 50 -1.70 3.79 -3.30
N SER A 51 -2.67 3.63 -4.20
CA SER A 51 -4.07 3.95 -3.88
C SER A 51 -4.70 2.77 -3.15
N PHE A 52 -5.39 3.05 -2.04
CA PHE A 52 -6.21 2.04 -1.35
C PHE A 52 -7.40 1.57 -2.19
N ARG A 53 -7.78 2.31 -3.25
CA ARG A 53 -8.81 1.90 -4.22
C ARG A 53 -8.25 0.94 -5.28
N GLY A 54 -6.93 0.77 -5.35
CA GLY A 54 -6.25 -0.08 -6.33
C GLY A 54 -6.06 0.56 -7.71
N ASP A 55 -6.36 1.86 -7.85
CA ASP A 55 -6.19 2.56 -9.12
C ASP A 55 -4.71 2.78 -9.47
N PRO A 56 -4.33 2.69 -10.76
CA PRO A 56 -2.98 3.01 -11.20
C PRO A 56 -2.68 4.50 -10.98
N THR A 57 -1.41 4.85 -10.78
CA THR A 57 -1.00 6.23 -10.46
C THR A 57 -1.50 7.27 -11.47
N GLY A 58 -1.47 6.97 -12.77
CA GLY A 58 -1.93 7.92 -13.79
C GLY A 58 -3.41 8.29 -13.65
N ALA A 59 -4.25 7.39 -13.12
CA ALA A 59 -5.66 7.65 -12.85
C ALA A 59 -5.91 8.48 -11.57
N LEU A 60 -4.85 8.75 -10.80
CA LEU A 60 -4.89 9.64 -9.64
C LEU A 60 -4.62 11.09 -10.03
N VAL A 61 -4.04 11.34 -11.20
CA VAL A 61 -3.79 12.68 -11.71
C VAL A 61 -5.10 13.26 -12.27
N ARG A 62 -5.36 14.53 -11.96
CA ARG A 62 -6.56 15.23 -12.45
C ARG A 62 -6.59 15.24 -13.97
N GLU A 63 -7.78 15.06 -14.53
CA GLU A 63 -7.98 15.11 -15.97
C GLU A 63 -7.48 16.45 -16.55
N GLY A 64 -6.70 16.35 -17.64
CA GLY A 64 -6.07 17.50 -18.29
C GLY A 64 -4.77 17.99 -17.63
N ALA A 65 -4.36 17.44 -16.49
CA ALA A 65 -3.06 17.73 -15.87
C ALA A 65 -2.00 16.69 -16.27
N GLU A 66 -0.74 17.12 -16.34
CA GLU A 66 0.39 16.22 -16.63
C GLU A 66 0.87 15.46 -15.38
N GLN A 67 0.63 16.03 -14.19
CA GLN A 67 1.10 15.51 -12.92
C GLN A 67 0.22 15.98 -11.75
N ALA A 68 0.29 15.24 -10.65
CA ALA A 68 -0.24 15.64 -9.35
C ALA A 68 0.91 15.79 -8.34
N ILE A 69 0.79 16.74 -7.40
CA ILE A 69 1.79 16.96 -6.35
C ILE A 69 1.13 16.73 -4.99
N LEU A 70 1.72 15.84 -4.20
CA LEU A 70 1.34 15.54 -2.83
C LEU A 70 2.48 15.93 -1.89
N ARG A 71 2.19 16.72 -0.87
CA ARG A 71 3.15 17.12 0.16
C ARG A 71 2.54 16.95 1.54
N ALA A 72 3.30 16.42 2.49
CA ALA A 72 2.90 16.41 3.88
C ALA A 72 4.08 16.70 4.82
N GLU A 73 3.81 17.48 5.86
CA GLU A 73 4.70 17.65 7.00
C GLU A 73 4.25 16.71 8.12
N VAL A 74 5.13 15.79 8.50
CA VAL A 74 4.83 14.73 9.48
C VAL A 74 5.79 14.83 10.65
N GLU A 75 5.29 14.75 11.87
CA GLU A 75 6.13 14.72 13.07
C GLU A 75 6.36 13.30 13.59
N GLY A 76 7.59 13.03 13.98
CA GLY A 76 7.99 11.77 14.62
C GLY A 76 9.37 11.90 15.25
N GLY A 77 9.57 11.29 16.43
CA GLY A 77 10.88 11.26 17.10
C GLY A 77 11.45 12.66 17.41
N GLY A 78 10.60 13.65 17.66
CA GLY A 78 11.01 15.04 17.93
C GLY A 78 11.47 15.84 16.70
N ARG A 79 11.18 15.37 15.49
CA ARG A 79 11.55 16.04 14.24
C ARG A 79 10.36 16.11 13.28
N THR A 80 10.34 17.16 12.46
CA THR A 80 9.42 17.28 11.32
C THR A 80 10.10 16.74 10.07
N THR A 81 9.39 15.88 9.34
CA THR A 81 9.80 15.32 8.06
C THR A 81 8.85 15.81 6.98
N LEU A 82 9.42 16.39 5.91
CA LEU A 82 8.67 16.77 4.72
C LEU A 82 8.67 15.60 3.73
N LEU A 83 7.49 15.08 3.42
CA LEU A 83 7.27 14.13 2.34
C LEU A 83 6.77 14.89 1.12
N GLU A 84 7.35 14.62 -0.04
CA GLU A 84 6.91 15.18 -1.31
C GLU A 84 6.90 14.11 -2.39
N VAL A 85 5.80 14.03 -3.12
CA VAL A 85 5.63 13.13 -4.25
C VAL A 85 5.01 13.87 -5.41
N GLU A 86 5.59 13.65 -6.58
CA GLU A 86 5.06 14.03 -7.87
C GLU A 86 4.63 12.77 -8.61
N LEU A 87 3.33 12.68 -8.87
CA LEU A 87 2.69 11.58 -9.59
C LEU A 87 2.55 11.98 -11.05
N ALA A 88 3.17 11.23 -11.95
CA ALA A 88 3.08 11.52 -13.37
C ALA A 88 1.84 10.84 -13.97
N ALA A 89 1.07 11.57 -14.81
CA ALA A 89 -0.03 10.97 -15.56
C ALA A 89 0.48 9.85 -16.48
N VAL A 90 1.65 10.10 -17.07
CA VAL A 90 2.41 9.15 -17.88
C VAL A 90 3.87 9.18 -17.45
N GLY A 91 4.47 8.01 -17.21
CA GLY A 91 5.88 7.88 -16.89
C GLY A 91 6.13 7.50 -15.44
N ARG A 92 7.20 8.05 -14.85
CA ARG A 92 7.67 7.65 -13.51
C ARG A 92 7.39 8.75 -12.49
N ASN A 93 6.95 8.33 -11.32
CA ASN A 93 6.79 9.22 -10.17
C ASN A 93 8.17 9.69 -9.65
N ARG A 94 8.17 10.87 -9.02
CA ARG A 94 9.33 11.39 -8.29
C ARG A 94 8.97 11.51 -6.82
N MET A 95 9.83 10.98 -5.94
CA MET A 95 9.62 11.00 -4.49
C MET A 95 10.79 11.71 -3.82
N GLN A 96 10.50 12.45 -2.76
CA GLN A 96 11.48 13.16 -1.97
C GLN A 96 11.14 13.11 -0.47
N VAL A 97 12.18 13.02 0.35
CA VAL A 97 12.09 13.14 1.81
C VAL A 97 13.03 14.26 2.24
N ASN A 98 12.51 15.28 2.91
CA ASN A 98 13.25 16.50 3.25
C ASN A 98 13.97 17.11 2.04
N ARG A 99 13.28 17.16 0.90
CA ARG A 99 13.79 17.63 -0.41
C ARG A 99 14.96 16.82 -0.99
N ASN A 100 15.31 15.69 -0.37
CA ASN A 100 16.28 14.75 -0.92
C ASN A 100 15.56 13.71 -1.76
N ARG A 101 16.04 13.50 -2.99
CA ARG A 101 15.44 12.53 -3.91
C ARG A 101 15.55 11.11 -3.37
N VAL A 102 14.42 10.41 -3.37
CA VAL A 102 14.31 9.00 -3.03
C VAL A 102 14.04 8.20 -4.32
N SER A 103 14.82 7.15 -4.54
CA SER A 103 14.73 6.32 -5.76
C SER A 103 13.94 5.03 -5.56
N ARG A 104 13.85 4.52 -4.33
CA ARG A 104 13.15 3.27 -3.99
C ARG A 104 11.96 3.60 -3.11
N VAL A 105 10.81 3.00 -3.41
CA VAL A 105 9.57 3.17 -2.63
C VAL A 105 9.80 2.88 -1.15
N ARG A 106 10.55 1.82 -0.82
CA ARG A 106 10.87 1.46 0.57
C ARG A 106 11.55 2.55 1.39
N ASP A 107 12.25 3.49 0.75
CA ASP A 107 12.92 4.59 1.45
C ASP A 107 11.96 5.79 1.67
N LEU A 108 10.75 5.76 1.08
CA LEU A 108 9.62 6.65 1.42
C LEU A 108 8.75 6.04 2.54
N LEU A 109 8.56 4.73 2.51
CA LEU A 109 7.71 4.00 3.45
C LEU A 109 8.20 4.13 4.90
N GLY A 110 7.27 4.18 5.84
CA GLY A 110 7.55 4.27 7.28
C GLY A 110 7.76 5.69 7.81
N HIS A 111 7.94 6.69 6.94
CA HIS A 111 7.93 8.10 7.35
C HIS A 111 6.53 8.61 7.72
N LEU A 112 5.51 8.01 7.13
CA LEU A 112 4.11 8.18 7.49
C LEU A 112 3.50 6.78 7.57
N VAL A 113 2.79 6.52 8.68
CA VAL A 113 2.04 5.27 8.88
C VAL A 113 0.58 5.65 9.02
N THR A 114 -0.27 5.06 8.18
CA THR A 114 -1.71 5.31 8.15
C THR A 114 -2.48 4.01 8.13
N THR A 115 -3.66 4.01 8.74
CA THR A 115 -4.67 2.98 8.57
C THR A 115 -5.94 3.66 8.06
N VAL A 116 -6.50 3.14 6.98
CA VAL A 116 -7.75 3.64 6.39
C VAL A 116 -8.85 2.67 6.76
N PHE A 117 -9.91 3.19 7.37
CA PHE A 117 -11.14 2.44 7.61
C PHE A 117 -12.18 2.90 6.60
N GLY A 118 -12.78 1.95 5.90
CA GLY A 118 -13.71 2.22 4.80
C GLY A 118 -14.86 1.21 4.74
N PRO A 119 -15.95 1.55 4.04
CA PRO A 119 -17.07 0.63 3.84
C PRO A 119 -16.66 -0.66 3.11
N ASP A 120 -15.61 -0.60 2.31
CA ASP A 120 -15.09 -1.72 1.53
C ASP A 120 -14.30 -2.73 2.37
N ASP A 121 -14.00 -2.44 3.65
CA ASP A 121 -13.24 -3.34 4.54
C ASP A 121 -13.96 -4.69 4.75
N LEU A 122 -15.28 -4.73 4.58
CA LEU A 122 -16.06 -5.97 4.64
C LEU A 122 -15.66 -6.96 3.54
N ALA A 123 -15.06 -6.49 2.44
CA ALA A 123 -14.52 -7.35 1.39
C ALA A 123 -13.35 -8.21 1.88
N LEU A 124 -12.66 -7.82 2.95
CA LEU A 124 -11.63 -8.66 3.57
C LEU A 124 -12.22 -9.99 4.08
N VAL A 125 -13.41 -9.90 4.68
CA VAL A 125 -14.13 -11.03 5.27
C VAL A 125 -14.90 -11.79 4.19
N LYS A 126 -15.72 -11.09 3.40
CA LYS A 126 -16.64 -11.71 2.43
C LYS A 126 -16.01 -12.03 1.08
N GLY A 127 -14.85 -11.46 0.79
CA GLY A 127 -14.19 -11.57 -0.50
C GLY A 127 -13.34 -12.83 -0.67
N GLY A 128 -12.64 -12.88 -1.80
CA GLY A 128 -11.76 -13.98 -2.15
C GLY A 128 -10.35 -13.88 -1.52
N PRO A 129 -9.52 -14.92 -1.69
CA PRO A 129 -8.16 -14.98 -1.13
C PRO A 129 -7.21 -13.87 -1.60
N VAL A 130 -7.47 -13.26 -2.77
CA VAL A 130 -6.62 -12.20 -3.32
C VAL A 130 -6.61 -10.97 -2.41
N GLY A 131 -7.78 -10.53 -1.95
CA GLY A 131 -7.90 -9.37 -1.06
C GLY A 131 -7.21 -9.61 0.29
N ARG A 132 -7.39 -10.80 0.88
CA ARG A 132 -6.72 -11.19 2.14
C ARG A 132 -5.20 -11.23 2.01
N ARG A 133 -4.66 -11.76 0.91
CA ARG A 133 -3.21 -11.76 0.68
C ARG A 133 -2.66 -10.35 0.53
N ARG A 134 -3.34 -9.49 -0.24
CA ARG A 134 -2.96 -8.08 -0.37
C ARG A 134 -2.97 -7.37 0.98
N TYR A 135 -4.02 -7.56 1.78
CA TYR A 135 -4.10 -7.00 3.12
C TYR A 135 -2.92 -7.43 4.01
N LEU A 136 -2.56 -8.72 4.02
CA LEU A 136 -1.40 -9.21 4.76
C LEU A 136 -0.09 -8.60 4.26
N ASP A 137 0.08 -8.48 2.93
CA ASP A 137 1.27 -7.87 2.34
C ASP A 137 1.40 -6.39 2.70
N ASP A 138 0.31 -5.63 2.57
CA ASP A 138 0.25 -4.21 2.90
C ASP A 138 0.56 -4.00 4.39
N LEU A 139 0.00 -4.84 5.27
CA LEU A 139 0.25 -4.78 6.71
C LEU A 139 1.69 -5.17 7.07
N LEU A 140 2.27 -6.18 6.42
CA LEU A 140 3.69 -6.53 6.59
C LEU A 140 4.59 -5.35 6.21
N VAL A 141 4.31 -4.71 5.09
CA VAL A 141 5.08 -3.58 4.57
C VAL A 141 4.93 -2.35 5.46
N ALA A 142 3.70 -2.04 5.91
CA ALA A 142 3.44 -0.94 6.83
C ALA A 142 4.14 -1.12 8.18
N SER A 143 4.18 -2.36 8.68
CA SER A 143 4.86 -2.70 9.93
C SER A 143 6.38 -2.67 9.80
N HIS A 144 6.91 -3.21 8.69
CA HIS A 144 8.33 -3.29 8.42
C HIS A 144 8.60 -3.06 6.92
N PRO A 145 8.98 -1.82 6.53
CA PRO A 145 9.19 -1.43 5.12
C PRO A 145 10.16 -2.31 4.33
N ARG A 146 11.05 -3.06 5.01
CA ARG A 146 11.96 -4.04 4.38
C ARG A 146 11.21 -5.11 3.57
N HIS A 147 9.98 -5.49 3.98
CA HIS A 147 9.21 -6.53 3.31
C HIS A 147 8.65 -6.10 1.94
N HIS A 148 8.69 -4.81 1.62
CA HIS A 148 8.30 -4.32 0.29
C HIS A 148 9.11 -5.00 -0.83
N GLY A 149 10.40 -5.27 -0.58
CA GLY A 149 11.25 -6.02 -1.51
C GLY A 149 10.69 -7.41 -1.82
N LEU A 150 10.35 -8.17 -0.78
CA LEU A 150 9.82 -9.53 -0.92
C LEU A 150 8.52 -9.57 -1.72
N VAL A 151 7.58 -8.67 -1.41
CA VAL A 151 6.29 -8.59 -2.11
C VAL A 151 6.50 -8.28 -3.60
N THR A 152 7.27 -7.23 -3.90
CA THR A 152 7.50 -6.81 -5.28
C THR A 152 8.33 -7.80 -6.09
N ASP A 153 9.29 -8.50 -5.46
CA ASP A 153 10.07 -9.54 -6.12
C ASP A 153 9.22 -10.78 -6.43
N LEU A 154 8.35 -11.21 -5.51
CA LEU A 154 7.43 -12.31 -5.77
C LEU A 154 6.53 -12.00 -6.98
N GLU A 155 5.91 -10.82 -7.00
CA GLU A 155 5.07 -10.39 -8.12
C GLU A 155 5.83 -10.32 -9.45
N ARG A 156 7.09 -9.85 -9.42
CA ARG A 156 7.94 -9.79 -10.60
C ARG A 156 8.30 -11.19 -11.10
N ILE A 157 8.70 -12.10 -10.21
CA ILE A 157 9.05 -13.49 -10.54
C ILE A 157 7.84 -14.19 -11.17
N LEU A 158 6.67 -14.12 -10.52
CA LEU A 158 5.44 -14.73 -11.04
C LEU A 158 5.04 -14.16 -12.40
N ARG A 159 5.17 -12.84 -12.61
CA ARG A 159 4.89 -12.24 -13.92
C ARG A 159 5.85 -12.74 -14.99
N GLN A 160 7.15 -12.77 -14.74
CA GLN A 160 8.16 -13.21 -15.71
C GLN A 160 7.98 -14.70 -16.05
N ARG A 161 7.81 -15.54 -15.02
CA ARG A 161 7.52 -16.97 -15.18
C ARG A 161 6.25 -17.22 -16.01
N ASN A 162 5.17 -16.52 -15.70
CA ASN A 162 3.91 -16.66 -16.45
C ASN A 162 4.04 -16.16 -17.90
N THR A 163 4.83 -15.12 -18.15
CA THR A 163 5.12 -14.67 -19.53
C THR A 163 5.88 -15.72 -20.31
N LEU A 164 6.91 -16.32 -19.72
CA LEU A 164 7.67 -17.41 -20.33
C LEU A 164 6.77 -18.59 -20.69
N LEU A 165 5.90 -19.03 -19.77
CA LEU A 165 4.96 -20.13 -20.03
C LEU A 165 3.98 -19.82 -21.17
N ARG A 166 3.48 -18.58 -21.24
CA ARG A 166 2.61 -18.15 -22.34
C ARG A 166 3.35 -18.14 -23.68
N GLN A 167 4.59 -17.66 -23.70
CA GLN A 167 5.42 -17.65 -24.90
C GLN A 167 5.80 -19.05 -25.37
N ALA A 168 6.02 -19.97 -24.44
CA ALA A 168 6.30 -21.37 -24.73
C ALA A 168 5.12 -22.09 -25.40
N GLY A 169 3.88 -21.67 -25.13
CA GLY A 169 2.68 -22.19 -25.81
C GLY A 169 2.51 -23.72 -25.66
N GLY A 170 2.97 -24.29 -24.53
CA GLY A 170 2.96 -25.74 -24.28
C GLY A 170 4.15 -26.51 -24.83
N ARG A 171 5.13 -25.86 -25.49
CA ARG A 171 6.36 -26.49 -25.95
C ARG A 171 7.47 -26.32 -24.92
N MET A 172 7.92 -27.43 -24.35
CA MET A 172 9.04 -27.44 -23.40
C MET A 172 10.35 -27.71 -24.14
N THR A 173 11.01 -26.64 -24.60
CA THR A 173 12.38 -26.76 -25.12
C THR A 173 13.39 -26.73 -23.96
N PRO A 174 14.62 -27.24 -24.14
CA PRO A 174 15.64 -27.20 -23.10
C PRO A 174 15.94 -25.79 -22.57
N ASP A 175 15.88 -24.76 -23.44
CA ASP A 175 16.07 -23.36 -23.02
C ASP A 175 14.91 -22.85 -22.15
N VAL A 176 13.68 -23.25 -22.45
CA VAL A 176 12.50 -22.90 -21.66
C VAL A 176 12.57 -23.58 -20.30
N GLU A 177 12.91 -24.88 -20.27
CA GLU A 177 13.05 -25.66 -19.04
C GLU A 177 14.10 -25.08 -18.11
N SER A 178 15.33 -24.86 -18.62
CA SER A 178 16.40 -24.24 -17.83
C SER A 178 16.07 -22.82 -17.34
N THR A 179 15.34 -22.03 -18.13
CA THR A 179 14.89 -20.70 -17.68
C THR A 179 13.79 -20.81 -16.61
N LEU A 180 12.91 -21.81 -16.69
CA LEU A 180 11.91 -22.09 -15.66
C LEU A 180 12.58 -22.51 -14.36
N ASP A 181 13.60 -23.37 -14.39
CA ASP A 181 14.35 -23.78 -13.19
C ASP A 181 14.91 -22.55 -12.45
N VAL A 182 15.51 -21.60 -13.18
CA VAL A 182 16.01 -20.35 -12.61
C VAL A 182 14.89 -19.52 -11.96
N TRP A 183 13.69 -19.51 -12.53
CA TRP A 183 12.54 -18.82 -11.92
C TRP A 183 11.97 -19.57 -10.72
N ASP A 184 11.97 -20.90 -10.75
CA ASP A 184 11.48 -21.77 -9.68
C ASP A 184 12.39 -21.69 -8.45
N ASP A 185 13.71 -21.64 -8.63
CA ASP A 185 14.67 -21.40 -7.54
C ASP A 185 14.42 -20.03 -6.87
N LYS A 186 14.25 -18.99 -7.68
CA LYS A 186 13.95 -17.63 -7.17
C LYS A 186 12.59 -17.57 -6.48
N LEU A 187 11.59 -18.26 -7.05
CA LEU A 187 10.25 -18.31 -6.50
C LEU A 187 10.24 -19.03 -5.15
N THR A 188 10.96 -20.14 -5.03
CA THR A 188 11.10 -20.89 -3.78
C THR A 188 11.71 -19.99 -2.70
N GLY A 189 12.86 -19.35 -2.99
CA GLY A 189 13.53 -18.48 -2.02
C GLY A 189 12.65 -17.34 -1.50
N VAL A 190 12.10 -16.52 -2.40
CA VAL A 190 11.27 -15.36 -2.02
C VAL A 190 9.92 -15.81 -1.45
N GLY A 191 9.35 -16.89 -2.00
CA GLY A 191 8.06 -17.43 -1.60
C GLY A 191 8.07 -17.99 -0.19
N ASP A 192 9.13 -18.71 0.20
CA ASP A 192 9.29 -19.25 1.55
C ASP A 192 9.45 -18.13 2.58
N GLU A 193 10.27 -17.12 2.28
CA GLU A 193 10.49 -15.99 3.18
C GLU A 193 9.21 -15.17 3.38
N LEU A 194 8.52 -14.81 2.30
CA LEU A 194 7.24 -14.08 2.41
C LEU A 194 6.15 -14.95 3.06
N GLY A 195 6.12 -16.24 2.75
CA GLY A 195 5.21 -17.20 3.36
C GLY A 195 5.39 -17.29 4.87
N GLN A 196 6.64 -17.32 5.34
CA GLN A 196 6.94 -17.31 6.77
C GLN A 196 6.53 -15.98 7.42
N ALA A 197 6.90 -14.84 6.82
CA ALA A 197 6.51 -13.53 7.34
C ALA A 197 4.98 -13.38 7.48
N ARG A 198 4.22 -13.86 6.50
CA ARG A 198 2.75 -13.88 6.56
C ARG A 198 2.23 -14.77 7.69
N ARG A 199 2.82 -15.96 7.89
CA ARG A 199 2.44 -16.87 8.99
C ARG A 199 2.68 -16.21 10.34
N ASP A 200 3.85 -15.62 10.53
CA ASP A 200 4.22 -14.95 11.78
C ASP A 200 3.29 -13.77 12.07
N LEU A 201 2.93 -12.98 11.04
CA LEU A 201 1.96 -11.91 11.18
C LEU A 201 0.58 -12.42 11.59
N VAL A 202 0.09 -13.52 11.01
CA VAL A 202 -1.20 -14.10 11.39
C VAL A 202 -1.20 -14.59 12.84
N VAL A 203 -0.10 -15.20 13.30
CA VAL A 203 0.06 -15.60 14.70
C VAL A 203 0.02 -14.39 15.63
N LEU A 204 0.69 -13.30 15.25
CA LEU A 204 0.68 -12.05 16.01
C LEU A 204 -0.71 -11.40 16.08
N LEU A 205 -1.47 -11.41 14.98
CA LEU A 205 -2.79 -10.79 14.91
C LEU A 205 -3.88 -11.59 15.62
N ARG A 206 -3.72 -12.92 15.74
CA ARG A 206 -4.73 -13.80 16.31
C ARG A 206 -5.25 -13.35 17.69
N PRO A 207 -4.40 -13.07 18.70
CA PRO A 207 -4.90 -12.61 20.00
C PRO A 207 -5.62 -11.27 19.91
N GLU A 208 -5.07 -10.30 19.17
CA GLU A 208 -5.67 -8.97 19.01
C GLU A 208 -7.07 -9.03 18.37
N VAL A 209 -7.24 -9.88 17.36
CA VAL A 209 -8.54 -10.09 16.70
C VAL A 209 -9.53 -10.77 17.65
N ALA A 210 -9.08 -11.75 18.44
CA ALA A 210 -9.92 -12.42 19.42
C ALA A 210 -10.43 -11.42 20.48
N ASP A 211 -9.53 -10.62 21.04
CA ASP A 211 -9.86 -9.61 22.05
C ASP A 211 -10.84 -8.57 21.51
N ILE A 212 -10.63 -8.07 20.28
CA ILE A 212 -11.55 -7.12 19.64
C ILE A 212 -12.93 -7.75 19.41
N LEU A 213 -12.98 -9.01 18.96
CA LEU A 213 -14.25 -9.69 18.71
C LEU A 213 -15.00 -9.98 20.01
N ASP A 214 -14.32 -10.28 21.10
CA ASP A 214 -14.94 -10.46 22.41
C ASP A 214 -15.57 -9.16 22.91
N VAL A 215 -14.89 -8.02 22.72
CA VAL A 215 -15.40 -6.68 23.07
C VAL A 215 -16.59 -6.28 22.20
N LEU A 216 -16.55 -6.56 20.90
CA LEU A 216 -17.61 -6.18 19.96
C LEU A 216 -18.82 -7.15 19.96
N GLY A 217 -18.61 -8.40 20.38
CA GLY A 217 -19.59 -9.49 20.31
C GLY A 217 -20.32 -9.79 21.62
N ASP A 218 -20.20 -8.95 22.65
CA ASP A 218 -20.77 -9.14 23.99
C ASP A 218 -20.47 -10.54 24.59
N GLY A 219 -19.32 -11.15 24.24
CA GLY A 219 -18.91 -12.47 24.74
C GLY A 219 -19.73 -13.68 24.25
N THR A 220 -20.55 -13.54 23.20
CA THR A 220 -21.48 -14.63 22.81
C THR A 220 -20.89 -15.76 21.98
N ARG A 221 -19.68 -15.63 21.39
CA ARG A 221 -18.96 -16.75 20.74
C ARG A 221 -17.44 -16.52 20.74
N PRO A 222 -16.61 -17.50 21.17
CA PRO A 222 -15.17 -17.42 20.95
C PRO A 222 -14.90 -17.45 19.45
N ALA A 223 -14.24 -16.42 18.94
CA ALA A 223 -13.83 -16.37 17.54
C ALA A 223 -12.60 -17.24 17.32
N THR A 224 -12.79 -18.45 16.80
CA THR A 224 -11.68 -19.29 16.34
C THR A 224 -11.26 -18.88 14.93
N MET A 225 -10.04 -18.36 14.79
CA MET A 225 -9.34 -18.29 13.51
C MET A 225 -8.70 -19.65 13.23
N GLU A 226 -9.45 -20.59 12.65
CA GLU A 226 -8.88 -21.83 12.07
C GLU A 226 -8.19 -21.54 10.74
#